data_AF-A0A7Z7IQ45-F1
#
_entry.id   AF-A0A7Z7IQ45-F1
#
_cell.length_a   1.000
_cell.length_b   1.000
_cell.length_c   1.000
_cell.angle_alpha   90.00
_cell.angle_beta   90.00
_cell.angle_gamma   90.00
#
_symmetry.space_group_name_H-M   'P 1'
#
loop_
_entity.id
_entity.type
_entity.pdbx_description
1 polymer ?
#
loop_
_entity_poly.entity_id
_entity_poly.type
_entity_poly.pdbx_seq_one_letter_code
_entity_poly.pdbx_strand_id
1 'polypeptide(L)'
;MSKPDRNSGVPSTLTTIPLADPHAGPAEPSIGDLIKDATTQMSTLVRAEVELARAEITRDVKKGLTGSVFFISALVILFYSTFFFFFFLAELLDTWIWRWVAFLIVFAIMVVVTLVLALFGFLKVRRIRGPRQTIESVKETREALTPGHDKSGHPKAIASDGKPPTDPSGW
;
A
#
# COMPACT_ATOMS: atom_id res chain seq x y z
N MET A 1 102.63 8.95 -11.29
CA MET A 1 101.17 9.04 -11.06
C MET A 1 100.68 7.79 -10.34
N SER A 2 100.15 7.99 -9.14
CA SER A 2 99.05 7.34 -8.41
C SER A 2 98.48 5.94 -8.82
N LYS A 3 98.45 5.04 -7.81
CA LYS A 3 97.66 3.78 -7.56
C LYS A 3 96.14 3.84 -7.93
N PRO A 4 95.28 2.81 -7.67
CA PRO A 4 95.38 1.33 -7.53
C PRO A 4 94.32 0.62 -8.46
N ASP A 5 94.06 -0.70 -8.49
CA ASP A 5 93.06 -1.37 -7.63
C ASP A 5 92.93 -2.89 -7.89
N ARG A 6 92.62 -3.61 -6.79
CA ARG A 6 92.38 -5.04 -6.70
C ARG A 6 90.96 -5.36 -7.19
N ASN A 7 90.84 -6.10 -8.29
CA ASN A 7 89.55 -6.64 -8.72
C ASN A 7 89.30 -7.99 -8.04
N SER A 8 88.63 -7.97 -6.88
CA SER A 8 88.13 -9.14 -6.20
C SER A 8 86.83 -9.58 -6.86
N GLY A 9 86.85 -10.74 -7.51
CA GLY A 9 85.66 -11.35 -8.09
C GLY A 9 84.77 -11.94 -7.00
N VAL A 10 83.63 -11.30 -6.76
CA VAL A 10 82.41 -11.92 -6.22
C VAL A 10 81.19 -11.15 -6.73
N PRO A 11 80.34 -11.74 -7.60
CA PRO A 11 79.02 -11.18 -7.84
C PRO A 11 78.15 -11.45 -6.60
N SER A 12 77.81 -10.39 -5.88
CA SER A 12 76.80 -10.38 -4.82
C SER A 12 75.40 -10.51 -5.43
N THR A 13 74.99 -11.74 -5.73
CA THR A 13 73.59 -12.09 -5.96
C THR A 13 72.83 -12.02 -4.63
N LEU A 14 72.43 -10.79 -4.25
CA LEU A 14 71.45 -10.58 -3.19
C LEU A 14 70.06 -10.97 -3.73
N THR A 15 69.73 -12.24 -3.58
CA THR A 15 68.37 -12.75 -3.67
C THR A 15 67.55 -12.07 -2.58
N THR A 16 66.84 -11.00 -2.92
CA THR A 16 65.86 -10.37 -2.02
C THR A 16 64.64 -11.28 -1.96
N ILE A 17 64.55 -12.08 -0.90
CA ILE A 17 63.30 -12.75 -0.52
C ILE A 17 62.32 -11.62 -0.16
N PRO A 18 61.18 -11.46 -0.85
CA PRO A 18 60.15 -10.55 -0.39
C PRO A 18 59.60 -11.09 0.93
N LEU A 19 59.89 -10.40 2.03
CA LEU A 19 59.26 -10.62 3.32
C LEU A 19 57.79 -10.16 3.23
N ALA A 20 56.95 -10.94 2.55
CA ALA A 20 55.52 -10.88 2.80
C ALA A 20 55.29 -11.63 4.12
N ASP A 21 55.09 -10.88 5.19
CA ASP A 21 54.77 -11.44 6.50
C ASP A 21 53.49 -12.27 6.39
N PRO A 22 53.55 -13.61 6.56
CA PRO A 22 52.37 -14.47 6.52
C PRO A 22 51.40 -14.21 7.70
N HIS A 23 51.78 -13.32 8.63
CA HIS A 23 50.97 -12.90 9.77
C HIS A 23 50.47 -11.45 9.70
N ALA A 24 50.62 -10.76 8.55
CA ALA A 24 49.84 -9.54 8.30
C ALA A 24 48.36 -9.93 8.15
N GLY A 25 47.67 -10.07 9.28
CA GLY A 25 46.23 -10.26 9.33
C GLY A 25 45.51 -9.13 8.58
N PRO A 26 44.28 -9.35 8.11
CA PRO A 26 43.52 -8.33 7.40
C PRO A 26 43.58 -7.02 8.18
N ALA A 27 43.98 -5.91 7.53
CA ALA A 27 43.95 -4.59 8.13
C ALA A 27 42.60 -4.39 8.82
N GLU A 28 42.60 -3.99 10.10
CA GLU A 28 41.36 -3.85 10.84
C GLU A 28 40.41 -2.92 10.07
N PRO A 29 39.14 -3.34 9.84
CA PRO A 29 38.21 -2.57 9.05
C PRO A 29 38.06 -1.19 9.67
N SER A 30 38.23 -0.15 8.86
CA SER A 30 38.09 1.21 9.36
C SER A 30 36.64 1.44 9.80
N ILE A 31 36.43 2.41 10.69
CA ILE A 31 35.09 2.81 11.15
C ILE A 31 34.17 3.13 9.95
N GLY A 32 34.73 3.64 8.85
CA GLY A 32 33.99 3.89 7.61
C GLY A 32 33.52 2.60 6.90
N ASP A 33 34.32 1.54 6.92
CA ASP A 33 33.98 0.25 6.33
C ASP A 33 32.90 -0.47 7.16
N LEU A 34 32.97 -0.38 8.49
CA LEU A 34 31.95 -0.92 9.41
C LEU A 34 30.58 -0.26 9.21
N ILE A 35 30.53 1.06 9.05
CA ILE A 35 29.28 1.80 8.80
C ILE A 35 28.70 1.45 7.42
N LYS A 36 29.57 1.30 6.41
CA LYS A 36 29.17 0.91 5.06
C LYS A 36 28.58 -0.51 5.04
N ASP A 37 29.19 -1.44 5.74
CA ASP A 37 28.70 -2.82 5.85
C ASP A 37 27.39 -2.89 6.65
N ALA A 38 27.29 -2.18 7.77
CA ALA A 38 26.05 -2.12 8.55
C ALA A 38 24.88 -1.52 7.74
N THR A 39 25.14 -0.46 6.96
CA THR A 39 24.13 0.15 6.08
C THR A 39 23.70 -0.81 4.96
N THR A 40 24.66 -1.56 4.41
CA THR A 40 24.40 -2.56 3.36
C THR A 40 23.56 -3.72 3.89
N GLN A 41 23.85 -4.21 5.10
CA GLN A 41 23.06 -5.26 5.76
C GLN A 41 21.65 -4.77 6.09
N MET A 42 21.49 -3.54 6.59
CA MET A 42 20.18 -2.97 6.86
C MET A 42 19.35 -2.79 5.58
N SER A 43 19.97 -2.33 4.49
CA SER A 43 19.31 -2.27 3.17
C SER A 43 18.89 -3.66 2.67
N THR A 44 19.65 -4.70 2.99
CA THR A 44 19.37 -6.08 2.57
C THR A 44 18.19 -6.65 3.36
N LEU A 45 18.13 -6.40 4.67
CA LEU A 45 16.99 -6.79 5.52
C LEU A 45 15.69 -6.11 5.10
N VAL A 46 15.71 -4.81 4.87
CA VAL A 46 14.52 -4.07 4.41
C VAL A 46 14.04 -4.61 3.07
N ARG A 47 14.96 -4.91 2.15
CA ARG A 47 14.61 -5.50 0.86
C ARG A 47 13.99 -6.89 1.02
N ALA A 48 14.55 -7.73 1.88
CA ALA A 48 14.03 -9.05 2.18
C ALA A 48 12.61 -8.99 2.80
N GLU A 49 12.37 -8.06 3.72
CA GLU A 49 11.04 -7.87 4.33
C GLU A 49 10.01 -7.41 3.30
N VAL A 50 10.40 -6.50 2.40
CA VAL A 50 9.54 -6.04 1.29
C VAL A 50 9.27 -7.17 0.29
N GLU A 51 10.27 -7.99 -0.03
CA GLU A 51 10.10 -9.13 -0.94
C GLU A 51 9.17 -10.19 -0.33
N LEU A 52 9.30 -10.46 0.97
CA LEU A 52 8.41 -11.35 1.71
C LEU A 52 6.98 -10.81 1.71
N ALA A 53 6.78 -9.54 2.11
CA ALA A 53 5.47 -8.91 2.15
C ALA A 53 4.82 -8.88 0.76
N ARG A 54 5.59 -8.60 -0.30
CA ARG A 54 5.11 -8.67 -1.69
C ARG A 54 4.69 -10.09 -2.08
N ALA A 55 5.45 -11.11 -1.67
CA ALA A 55 5.12 -12.50 -1.96
C ALA A 55 3.83 -12.94 -1.24
N GLU A 56 3.64 -12.54 0.02
CA GLU A 56 2.44 -12.83 0.79
C GLU A 56 1.20 -12.13 0.23
N ILE A 57 1.29 -10.82 -0.04
CA ILE A 57 0.21 -10.07 -0.69
C ILE A 57 -0.14 -10.68 -2.04
N THR A 58 0.84 -11.03 -2.87
CA THR A 58 0.58 -11.63 -4.19
C THR A 58 -0.08 -12.99 -4.06
N ARG A 59 0.33 -13.80 -3.07
CA ARG A 59 -0.28 -15.11 -2.79
C ARG A 59 -1.74 -14.95 -2.34
N ASP A 60 -2.03 -13.97 -1.49
CA ASP A 60 -3.37 -13.73 -0.99
C ASP A 60 -4.28 -13.11 -2.04
N VAL A 61 -3.78 -12.20 -2.86
CA VAL A 61 -4.48 -11.71 -4.06
C VAL A 61 -4.82 -12.87 -5.00
N LYS A 62 -3.87 -13.79 -5.24
CA LYS A 62 -4.12 -14.94 -6.11
C LYS A 62 -5.19 -15.87 -5.54
N LYS A 63 -5.14 -16.18 -4.23
CA LYS A 63 -6.19 -16.96 -3.55
C LYS A 63 -7.54 -16.26 -3.60
N GLY A 64 -7.58 -14.96 -3.32
CA GLY A 64 -8.77 -14.13 -3.37
C GLY A 64 -9.38 -14.09 -4.77
N LEU A 65 -8.53 -14.00 -5.81
CA LEU A 65 -8.95 -14.06 -7.20
C LEU A 65 -9.59 -15.40 -7.54
N THR A 66 -8.96 -16.52 -7.17
CA THR A 66 -9.55 -17.86 -7.38
C THR A 66 -10.88 -18.01 -6.64
N GLY A 67 -10.99 -17.52 -5.40
CA GLY A 67 -12.25 -17.50 -4.65
C GLY A 67 -13.33 -16.64 -5.31
N SER A 68 -12.93 -15.49 -5.87
CA SER A 68 -13.85 -14.57 -6.56
C SER A 68 -14.48 -15.19 -7.81
N VAL A 69 -13.77 -16.08 -8.52
CA VAL A 69 -14.31 -16.80 -9.69
C VAL A 69 -15.53 -17.61 -9.28
N PHE A 70 -15.45 -18.40 -8.20
CA PHE A 70 -16.59 -19.19 -7.72
C PHE A 70 -17.76 -18.30 -7.29
N PHE A 71 -17.47 -17.18 -6.63
CA PHE A 71 -18.52 -16.26 -6.19
C PHE A 71 -19.22 -15.58 -7.37
N ILE A 72 -18.46 -15.11 -8.37
CA ILE A 72 -19.01 -14.53 -9.60
C ILE A 72 -19.83 -15.58 -10.35
N SER A 73 -19.30 -16.80 -10.52
CA SER A 73 -20.03 -17.90 -11.14
C SER A 73 -21.32 -18.24 -10.39
N ALA A 74 -21.29 -18.31 -9.06
CA ALA A 74 -22.47 -18.55 -8.24
C ALA A 74 -23.51 -17.44 -8.41
N LEU A 75 -23.11 -16.17 -8.43
CA LEU A 75 -24.02 -15.04 -8.65
C LEU A 75 -24.63 -15.08 -10.06
N VAL A 76 -23.85 -15.41 -11.09
CA VAL A 76 -24.36 -15.56 -12.46
C VAL A 76 -25.38 -16.69 -12.54
N ILE A 77 -25.07 -17.85 -11.95
CA ILE A 77 -25.99 -19.00 -11.92
C ILE A 77 -27.26 -18.61 -11.16
N LEU A 78 -27.14 -18.02 -9.97
CA LEU A 78 -28.28 -17.59 -9.16
C LEU A 78 -29.17 -16.58 -9.91
N PHE A 79 -28.54 -15.65 -10.63
CA PHE A 79 -29.26 -14.68 -11.46
C PHE A 79 -30.04 -15.37 -12.58
N TYR A 80 -29.44 -16.30 -13.31
CA TYR A 80 -30.15 -17.09 -14.33
C TYR A 80 -31.22 -18.01 -13.73
N SER A 81 -30.97 -18.62 -12.57
CA SER A 81 -31.94 -19.45 -11.85
C SER A 81 -33.20 -18.68 -11.45
N THR A 82 -33.09 -17.37 -11.23
CA THR A 82 -34.24 -16.52 -10.91
C THR A 82 -35.27 -16.51 -12.04
N PHE A 83 -34.84 -16.55 -13.30
CA PHE A 83 -35.74 -16.68 -14.45
C PHE A 83 -36.55 -17.99 -14.41
N PHE A 84 -35.87 -19.11 -14.19
CA PHE A 84 -36.51 -20.42 -14.05
C PHE A 84 -37.41 -20.51 -12.82
N PHE A 85 -37.05 -19.85 -11.72
CA PHE A 85 -37.86 -19.80 -10.50
C PHE A 85 -39.21 -19.11 -10.77
N PHE A 86 -39.22 -17.97 -11.47
CA PHE A 86 -40.47 -17.30 -11.81
C PHE A 86 -41.31 -18.10 -12.81
N PHE A 87 -40.67 -18.76 -13.78
CA PHE A 87 -41.38 -19.68 -14.69
C PHE A 87 -42.01 -20.84 -13.92
N PHE A 88 -41.27 -21.48 -13.02
CA PHE A 88 -41.78 -22.51 -12.12
C PHE A 88 -42.94 -21.98 -11.28
N LEU A 89 -42.84 -20.77 -10.74
CA LEU A 89 -43.92 -20.18 -9.93
C LEU A 89 -45.19 -19.97 -10.76
N ALA A 90 -45.06 -19.54 -12.02
CA ALA A 90 -46.20 -19.39 -12.91
C ALA A 90 -46.85 -20.74 -13.22
N GLU A 91 -46.06 -21.77 -13.52
CA GLU A 91 -46.56 -23.13 -13.79
C GLU A 91 -47.18 -23.77 -12.55
N LEU A 92 -46.61 -23.51 -11.37
CA LEU A 92 -47.16 -23.95 -10.10
C LEU A 92 -48.54 -23.32 -9.87
N LEU A 93 -48.68 -22.01 -10.10
CA LEU A 93 -49.97 -21.32 -10.00
C LEU A 93 -50.99 -21.82 -11.03
N ASP A 94 -50.57 -22.20 -12.24
CA ASP A 94 -51.45 -22.76 -13.28
C ASP A 94 -52.20 -24.02 -12.81
N THR A 95 -51.70 -24.71 -11.77
CA THR A 95 -52.40 -25.87 -11.19
C THR A 95 -53.75 -25.49 -10.56
N TRP A 96 -53.92 -24.25 -10.07
CA TRP A 96 -55.14 -23.80 -9.39
C TRP A 96 -55.92 -22.72 -10.16
N ILE A 97 -55.30 -22.02 -11.11
CA ILE A 97 -55.91 -20.89 -11.85
C ILE A 97 -55.59 -20.96 -13.34
N TRP A 98 -56.30 -20.20 -14.17
CA TRP A 98 -55.97 -20.11 -15.60
C TRP A 98 -54.53 -19.61 -15.84
N ARG A 99 -53.82 -20.31 -16.71
CA ARG A 99 -52.44 -20.01 -17.12
C ARG A 99 -52.12 -18.54 -17.33
N TRP A 100 -52.94 -17.84 -18.12
CA TRP A 100 -52.72 -16.43 -18.42
C TRP A 100 -52.77 -15.54 -17.16
N VAL A 101 -53.64 -15.87 -16.19
CA VAL A 101 -53.75 -15.17 -14.91
C VAL A 101 -52.52 -15.45 -14.04
N ALA A 102 -52.03 -16.70 -14.03
CA ALA A 102 -50.83 -17.09 -13.29
C ALA A 102 -49.61 -16.28 -13.73
N PHE A 103 -49.38 -16.16 -15.04
CA PHE A 103 -48.29 -15.33 -15.57
C PHE A 103 -48.45 -13.84 -15.22
N LEU A 104 -49.67 -13.29 -15.25
CA LEU A 104 -49.91 -11.90 -14.84
C LEU A 104 -49.64 -11.66 -13.35
N ILE A 105 -50.01 -12.60 -12.48
CA ILE A 105 -49.74 -12.49 -11.04
C ILE A 105 -48.24 -12.51 -10.78
N VAL A 106 -47.51 -13.44 -11.40
CA VAL A 106 -46.05 -13.50 -11.25
C VAL A 106 -45.38 -12.23 -11.78
N PHE A 107 -45.85 -11.71 -12.92
CA PHE A 107 -45.38 -10.42 -13.44
C PHE A 107 -45.61 -9.27 -12.45
N ALA A 108 -46.80 -9.19 -11.85
CA ALA A 108 -47.10 -8.18 -10.84
C ALA A 108 -46.18 -8.30 -9.62
N ILE A 109 -45.91 -9.53 -9.15
CA ILE A 109 -44.95 -9.78 -8.07
C ILE A 109 -43.55 -9.29 -8.45
N MET A 110 -43.09 -9.57 -9.67
CA MET A 110 -41.78 -9.10 -10.14
C MET A 110 -41.69 -7.57 -10.13
N VAL A 111 -42.71 -6.88 -10.63
CA VAL A 111 -42.77 -5.40 -10.63
C VAL A 111 -42.66 -4.86 -9.21
N VAL A 112 -43.40 -5.43 -8.26
CA VAL A 112 -43.36 -5.02 -6.84
C VAL A 112 -41.96 -5.24 -6.26
N VAL A 113 -41.36 -6.41 -6.46
CA VAL A 113 -40.01 -6.71 -5.97
C VAL A 113 -38.98 -5.76 -6.57
N THR A 114 -39.05 -5.49 -7.88
CA THR A 114 -38.16 -4.54 -8.55
C THR A 114 -38.32 -3.13 -7.99
N LEU A 115 -39.54 -2.65 -7.76
CA LEU A 115 -39.79 -1.33 -7.15
C LEU A 115 -39.19 -1.23 -5.75
N VAL A 116 -39.37 -2.26 -4.92
CA VAL A 116 -38.81 -2.31 -3.56
C VAL A 116 -37.29 -2.29 -3.61
N LEU A 117 -36.67 -3.15 -4.42
CA LEU A 117 -35.21 -3.21 -4.57
C LEU A 117 -34.63 -1.91 -5.14
N ALA A 118 -35.27 -1.32 -6.15
CA ALA A 118 -34.86 -0.04 -6.72
C ALA A 118 -34.95 1.08 -5.70
N LEU A 119 -36.01 1.11 -4.88
CA LEU A 119 -36.17 2.09 -3.81
C LEU A 119 -35.10 1.94 -2.73
N PHE A 120 -34.84 0.71 -2.26
CA PHE A 120 -33.76 0.46 -1.29
C PHE A 120 -32.38 0.80 -1.85
N GLY A 121 -32.12 0.44 -3.12
CA GLY A 121 -30.90 0.81 -3.83
C GLY A 121 -30.73 2.31 -3.92
N PHE A 122 -31.77 3.04 -4.33
CA PHE A 122 -31.78 4.49 -4.40
C PHE A 122 -31.57 5.14 -3.03
N LEU A 123 -32.25 4.66 -1.99
CA LEU A 123 -32.08 5.14 -0.62
C LEU A 123 -30.65 4.93 -0.11
N LYS A 124 -30.05 3.76 -0.40
CA LYS A 124 -28.67 3.46 0.01
C LYS A 124 -27.68 4.35 -0.73
N VAL A 125 -27.81 4.50 -2.04
CA VAL A 125 -26.96 5.36 -2.87
C VAL A 125 -27.09 6.82 -2.45
N ARG A 126 -28.31 7.31 -2.19
CA ARG A 126 -28.55 8.69 -1.75
C ARG A 126 -27.97 8.97 -0.35
N ARG A 127 -27.83 7.95 0.49
CA ARG A 127 -27.21 8.07 1.82
C ARG A 127 -25.68 8.12 1.76
N ILE A 128 -25.07 7.65 0.66
CA ILE A 128 -23.64 7.82 0.40
C ILE A 128 -23.42 9.27 -0.01
N ARG A 129 -23.31 10.16 0.98
CA ARG A 129 -22.72 11.50 0.78
C ARG A 129 -21.28 11.24 0.32
N GLY A 130 -20.96 11.62 -0.92
CA GLY A 130 -19.61 11.45 -1.48
C GLY A 130 -18.52 12.03 -0.56
N PRO A 131 -17.23 11.66 -0.76
CA PRO A 131 -16.14 12.01 0.14
C PRO A 131 -15.79 13.50 0.04
N ARG A 132 -16.68 14.36 0.55
CA ARG A 132 -16.52 15.82 0.55
C ARG A 132 -15.25 16.22 1.30
N GLN A 133 -14.97 15.54 2.41
CA GLN A 133 -13.77 15.78 3.23
C GLN A 133 -12.47 15.46 2.46
N THR A 134 -12.45 14.43 1.62
CA THR A 134 -11.27 14.10 0.79
C THR A 134 -11.10 15.08 -0.37
N ILE A 135 -12.20 15.54 -0.96
CA ILE A 135 -12.16 16.56 -2.03
C ILE A 135 -11.70 17.91 -1.45
N GLU A 136 -12.11 18.22 -0.23
CA GLU A 136 -11.75 19.44 0.51
C GLU A 136 -10.27 19.42 0.94
N SER A 137 -9.79 18.31 1.50
CA SER A 137 -8.37 18.17 1.86
C SER A 137 -7.43 18.19 0.64
N VAL A 138 -7.84 17.61 -0.50
CA VAL A 138 -7.08 17.69 -1.76
C VAL A 138 -7.10 19.11 -2.33
N LYS A 139 -8.22 19.85 -2.21
CA LYS A 139 -8.28 21.26 -2.61
C LYS A 139 -7.40 22.14 -1.74
N GLU A 140 -7.43 21.97 -0.42
CA GLU A 140 -6.62 22.72 0.54
C GLU A 140 -5.13 22.42 0.35
N THR A 141 -4.76 21.15 0.11
CA THR A 141 -3.39 20.76 -0.24
C THR A 141 -2.95 21.38 -1.57
N ARG A 142 -3.85 21.47 -2.56
CA ARG A 142 -3.55 22.09 -3.86
C ARG A 142 -3.44 23.62 -3.76
N GLU A 143 -4.23 24.28 -2.91
CA GLU A 143 -4.11 25.71 -2.62
C GLU A 143 -2.82 26.00 -1.86
N ALA A 144 -2.47 25.19 -0.85
CA ALA A 144 -1.22 25.32 -0.09
C ALA A 144 0.04 25.07 -0.93
N LEU A 145 -0.07 24.29 -2.01
CA LEU A 145 1.05 23.96 -2.90
C LEU A 145 1.06 24.78 -4.20
N THR A 146 0.10 25.67 -4.43
CA THR A 146 0.12 26.60 -5.57
C THR A 146 0.98 27.82 -5.20
N PRO A 147 2.19 27.99 -5.77
CA PRO A 147 3.05 29.13 -5.48
C PRO A 147 2.49 30.33 -6.26
N GLY A 148 1.73 31.21 -5.60
CA GLY A 148 1.24 32.42 -6.27
C GLY A 148 0.12 33.23 -5.61
N HIS A 149 -0.40 32.85 -4.43
CA HIS A 149 -1.39 33.68 -3.73
C HIS A 149 -1.01 33.92 -2.26
N ASP A 150 0.04 34.72 -2.06
CA ASP A 150 0.12 35.63 -0.92
C ASP A 150 0.30 37.06 -1.45
N LYS A 151 -0.82 37.78 -1.42
CA LYS A 151 -0.82 39.24 -1.29
C LYS A 151 -0.25 39.56 0.08
N SER A 152 0.90 40.25 0.06
CA SER A 152 1.31 41.31 0.97
C SER A 152 0.49 41.48 2.28
N GLY A 153 1.13 41.11 3.39
CA GLY A 153 1.20 41.94 4.60
C GLY A 153 0.02 41.87 5.57
N HIS A 154 0.28 41.35 6.77
CA HIS A 154 0.26 42.14 8.01
C HIS A 154 0.74 41.28 9.20
N PRO A 155 1.88 41.60 9.84
CA PRO A 155 2.26 40.99 11.10
C PRO A 155 1.41 41.61 12.22
N LYS A 156 0.42 40.85 12.73
CA LYS A 156 -0.29 41.27 13.94
C LYS A 156 0.61 41.01 15.15
N ALA A 157 1.06 42.12 15.71
CA ALA A 157 1.90 42.25 16.87
C ALA A 157 1.49 41.36 18.04
N ILE A 158 2.52 40.86 18.71
CA ILE A 158 2.51 40.23 20.03
C ILE A 158 2.00 41.30 21.02
N ALA A 159 0.74 41.20 21.42
CA ALA A 159 0.19 42.00 22.50
C ALA A 159 0.10 41.10 23.74
N SER A 160 0.87 41.48 24.76
CA SER A 160 0.79 40.94 26.11
C SER A 160 -0.62 41.12 26.67
N ASP A 161 -1.25 40.03 27.10
CA ASP A 161 -2.32 40.10 28.09
C ASP A 161 -1.96 39.16 29.24
N GLY A 162 -1.47 39.77 30.32
CA GLY A 162 -1.23 39.11 31.59
C GLY A 162 -2.55 38.74 32.24
N LYS A 163 -2.77 37.44 32.44
CA LYS A 163 -3.75 36.94 33.39
C LYS A 163 -3.07 35.90 34.27
N PRO A 164 -3.05 36.08 35.60
CA PRO A 164 -2.34 35.14 36.49
C PRO A 164 -3.08 33.79 36.55
N PRO A 165 -2.36 32.69 36.82
CA PRO A 165 -2.96 31.36 36.93
C PRO A 165 -3.82 31.28 38.20
N THR A 166 -5.10 30.96 38.04
CA THR A 166 -5.96 30.59 39.17
C THR A 166 -5.74 29.11 39.48
N ASP A 167 -5.05 28.86 40.58
CA ASP A 167 -4.91 27.58 41.27
C ASP A 167 -6.22 27.19 41.98
N PRO A 168 -6.76 25.97 41.80
CA PRO A 168 -7.77 25.43 42.69
C PRO A 168 -7.15 24.39 43.63
N SER A 169 -6.25 24.83 44.52
CA SER A 169 -5.90 24.08 45.73
C SER A 169 -6.63 24.72 46.92
N GLY A 170 -7.74 24.08 47.32
CA GLY A 170 -8.59 24.56 48.39
C GLY A 170 -9.66 23.55 48.75
N TRP A 171 -9.26 22.57 49.57
CA TRP A 171 -10.08 21.56 50.27
C TRP A 171 -10.64 20.41 49.44
#